data_AF-V2Z5V2-F1
#
_entry.id   AF-V2Z5V2-F1
#
_cell.length_a   1.000
_cell.length_b   1.000
_cell.length_c   1.000
_cell.angle_alpha   90.00
_cell.angle_beta   90.00
_cell.angle_gamma   90.00
#
_symmetry.space_group_name_H-M   'P 1'
#
loop_
_entity.id
_entity.type
_entity.pdbx_description
1 polymer ?
#
loop_
_entity_poly.entity_id
_entity_poly.type
_entity_poly.pdbx_seq_one_letter_code
_entity_poly.pdbx_strand_id
1 'polypeptide(L)'
;MFMFNQLNVQSEKERQIAINLSESDCNYLIYLCGEVGISIGNLIETFLCDLISNEKAQGSDESKLVRNWFDRCDFSRLPNNYLLSHLIETEYDPKEYVEYLELIEESEYDKEYSELHPDEIDKEEGELIEADIETWNEKLNEMKDGWHPGRITDMVKEHEIIKEWIKNKENLLSGKLCK
;
A
#
# COMPACT_ATOMS: atom_id res chain seq x y z
N MET A 1 -33.91 19.07 -14.64
CA MET A 1 -33.07 17.99 -15.20
C MET A 1 -32.22 17.49 -14.05
N PHE A 2 -32.63 16.40 -13.41
CA PHE A 2 -31.93 15.80 -12.28
C PHE A 2 -30.79 14.94 -12.83
N MET A 3 -29.54 15.38 -12.68
CA MET A 3 -28.40 14.47 -12.79
C MET A 3 -28.29 13.77 -11.44
N PHE A 4 -28.66 12.48 -11.41
CA PHE A 4 -28.29 11.60 -10.32
C PHE A 4 -26.75 11.53 -10.29
N ASN A 5 -26.12 12.22 -9.34
CA ASN A 5 -24.82 11.79 -8.87
C ASN A 5 -25.03 10.39 -8.29
N GLN A 6 -24.45 9.38 -8.93
CA GLN A 6 -24.22 8.11 -8.26
C GLN A 6 -23.28 8.41 -7.09
N LEU A 7 -23.86 8.61 -5.90
CA LEU A 7 -23.15 8.40 -4.66
C LEU A 7 -22.67 6.95 -4.74
N ASN A 8 -21.38 6.74 -5.00
CA ASN A 8 -20.73 5.47 -4.72
C ASN A 8 -20.80 5.29 -3.20
N VAL A 9 -21.95 4.85 -2.70
CA VAL A 9 -22.11 4.36 -1.33
C VAL A 9 -21.33 3.05 -1.32
N GLN A 10 -20.02 3.14 -1.07
CA GLN A 10 -19.22 1.98 -0.71
C GLN A 10 -19.87 1.42 0.55
N SER A 11 -20.53 0.26 0.42
CA SER A 11 -21.18 -0.38 1.56
C SER A 11 -20.14 -0.65 2.64
N GLU A 12 -20.44 -0.28 3.88
CA GLU A 12 -19.62 -0.65 5.02
C GLU A 12 -19.36 -2.15 5.00
N LYS A 13 -18.11 -2.53 5.23
CA LYS A 13 -17.69 -3.92 5.21
C LYS A 13 -16.77 -4.12 6.40
N GLU A 14 -16.90 -5.24 7.08
CA GLU A 14 -16.03 -5.62 8.19
C GLU A 14 -14.56 -5.72 7.71
N ARG A 15 -13.62 -5.40 8.61
CA ARG A 15 -12.18 -5.44 8.35
C ARG A 15 -11.51 -6.25 9.45
N GLN A 16 -10.59 -7.12 9.07
CA GLN A 16 -9.81 -7.91 10.01
C GLN A 16 -8.41 -7.32 10.14
N ILE A 17 -8.12 -6.72 11.29
CA ILE A 17 -6.83 -6.11 11.61
C ILE A 17 -6.19 -6.91 12.74
N ALA A 18 -4.99 -7.45 12.49
CA ALA A 18 -4.20 -8.10 13.53
C ALA A 18 -3.48 -7.05 14.38
N ILE A 19 -3.62 -7.13 15.70
CA ILE A 19 -2.88 -6.27 16.64
C ILE A 19 -2.17 -7.15 17.68
N ASN A 20 -0.97 -6.73 18.09
CA ASN A 20 -0.21 -7.40 19.14
C ASN A 20 -0.47 -6.69 20.47
N LEU A 21 -1.16 -7.36 21.39
CA LEU A 21 -1.46 -6.88 22.74
C LEU A 21 -1.04 -7.94 23.77
N SER A 22 -0.61 -7.49 24.94
CA SER A 22 -0.38 -8.42 26.06
C SER A 22 -1.70 -8.91 26.65
N GLU A 23 -1.67 -10.01 27.41
CA GLU A 23 -2.86 -10.51 28.11
C GLU A 23 -3.43 -9.47 29.09
N SER A 24 -2.57 -8.69 29.75
CA SER A 24 -3.00 -7.59 30.62
C SER A 24 -3.73 -6.48 29.87
N ASP A 25 -3.26 -6.12 28.67
CA ASP A 25 -3.91 -5.10 27.85
C ASP A 25 -5.28 -5.59 27.37
N CYS A 26 -5.36 -6.86 26.95
CA CYS A 26 -6.61 -7.51 26.58
C CYS A 26 -7.61 -7.49 27.74
N ASN A 27 -7.19 -7.92 28.93
CA ASN A 27 -8.06 -7.92 30.11
C ASN A 27 -8.54 -6.51 30.46
N TYR A 28 -7.66 -5.51 30.43
CA TYR A 28 -8.05 -4.12 30.66
C TYR A 28 -9.14 -3.65 29.70
N LEU A 29 -8.97 -3.89 28.38
CA LEU A 29 -9.96 -3.53 27.37
C LEU A 29 -11.28 -4.30 27.54
N ILE A 30 -11.23 -5.57 27.91
CA ILE A 30 -12.42 -6.40 28.18
C ILE A 30 -13.25 -5.79 29.31
N TYR A 31 -12.62 -5.46 30.45
CA TYR A 31 -13.34 -4.88 31.58
C TYR A 31 -13.88 -3.48 31.25
N LEU A 32 -13.06 -2.62 30.63
CA LEU A 32 -13.47 -1.28 30.22
C LEU A 32 -14.71 -1.31 29.31
N CYS A 33 -14.70 -2.18 28.29
CA CYS A 33 -15.84 -2.31 27.37
C CYS A 33 -17.05 -2.97 28.06
N GLY A 34 -16.80 -3.92 28.97
CA GLY A 34 -17.82 -4.62 29.73
C GLY A 34 -18.64 -3.71 30.64
N GLU A 35 -18.04 -2.66 31.22
CA GLU A 35 -18.74 -1.67 32.08
C GLU A 35 -19.86 -0.93 31.35
N VAL A 36 -19.72 -0.73 30.04
CA VAL A 36 -20.69 0.00 29.20
C VAL A 36 -21.40 -0.89 28.17
N GLY A 37 -21.12 -2.20 28.18
CA GLY A 37 -21.80 -3.20 27.34
C GLY A 37 -21.44 -3.15 25.85
N ILE A 38 -20.24 -2.71 25.49
CA ILE A 38 -19.76 -2.69 24.09
C ILE A 38 -18.71 -3.77 23.83
N SER A 39 -18.45 -4.07 22.56
CA SER A 39 -17.31 -4.91 22.18
C SER A 39 -16.04 -4.07 22.01
N ILE A 40 -14.88 -4.70 22.15
CA ILE A 40 -13.59 -4.07 21.81
C ILE A 40 -13.58 -3.62 20.34
N GLY A 41 -14.21 -4.39 19.45
CA GLY A 41 -14.37 -4.01 18.05
C GLY A 41 -15.11 -2.68 17.88
N ASN A 42 -16.20 -2.45 18.61
CA ASN A 42 -16.93 -1.17 18.56
C ASN A 42 -16.14 -0.01 19.15
N LEU A 43 -15.36 -0.25 20.23
CA LEU A 43 -14.46 0.76 20.78
C LEU A 43 -13.42 1.18 19.74
N ILE A 44 -12.75 0.22 19.10
CA ILE A 44 -11.73 0.47 18.08
C ILE A 44 -12.36 1.12 16.84
N GLU A 45 -13.51 0.65 16.37
CA GLU A 45 -14.21 1.26 15.23
C GLU A 45 -14.51 2.73 15.50
N THR A 46 -15.07 3.05 16.66
CA THR A 46 -15.40 4.42 17.05
C THR A 46 -14.14 5.28 17.12
N PHE A 47 -13.08 4.77 17.76
CA PHE A 47 -11.80 5.46 17.83
C PHE A 47 -11.21 5.73 16.45
N LEU A 48 -11.18 4.74 15.55
CA LEU A 48 -10.68 4.91 14.18
C LEU A 48 -11.52 5.93 13.39
N CYS A 49 -12.85 5.96 13.59
CA CYS A 49 -13.74 6.94 12.98
C CYS A 49 -13.40 8.37 13.44
N ASP A 50 -13.12 8.55 14.73
CA ASP A 50 -12.68 9.82 15.30
C ASP A 50 -11.31 10.27 14.75
N LEU A 51 -10.37 9.33 14.55
CA LEU A 51 -9.05 9.62 13.97
C LEU A 51 -9.15 10.19 12.54
N ILE A 52 -10.07 9.67 11.72
CA ILE A 52 -10.17 10.05 10.29
C ILE A 52 -11.26 11.11 10.01
N SER A 53 -11.96 11.60 11.04
CA SER A 53 -13.08 12.54 10.92
C SER A 53 -14.13 12.13 9.87
N ASN A 54 -14.54 10.86 9.89
CA ASN A 54 -15.65 10.41 9.04
C ASN A 54 -17.02 10.77 9.67
N GLU A 55 -18.10 10.41 8.99
CA GLU A 55 -19.48 10.68 9.41
C GLU A 55 -19.94 10.01 10.72
N LYS A 56 -19.19 9.01 11.19
CA LYS A 56 -19.42 8.34 12.48
C LYS A 56 -18.61 8.96 13.62
N ALA A 57 -17.76 9.95 13.35
CA ALA A 57 -16.95 10.60 14.36
C ALA A 57 -17.84 11.29 15.41
N GLN A 58 -17.48 11.15 16.68
CA GLN A 58 -18.25 11.69 17.81
C GLN A 58 -17.87 13.14 18.17
N GLY A 59 -17.39 13.91 17.19
CA GLY A 59 -17.16 15.36 17.32
C GLY A 59 -15.81 15.75 17.94
N SER A 60 -14.82 14.88 17.87
CA SER A 60 -13.49 15.04 18.46
C SER A 60 -12.49 15.83 17.61
N ASP A 61 -11.56 16.53 18.26
CA ASP A 61 -10.40 17.18 17.62
C ASP A 61 -9.31 16.17 17.21
N GLU A 62 -9.56 14.88 17.42
CA GLU A 62 -8.64 13.75 17.32
C GLU A 62 -7.99 13.65 15.94
N SER A 63 -8.70 13.99 14.86
CA SER A 63 -8.11 14.09 13.51
C SER A 63 -6.96 15.11 13.41
N LYS A 64 -7.06 16.25 14.11
CA LYS A 64 -5.96 17.23 14.22
C LYS A 64 -4.84 16.68 15.10
N LEU A 65 -5.19 15.86 16.10
CA LEU A 65 -4.22 15.21 16.99
C LEU A 65 -3.51 14.04 16.31
N VAL A 66 -4.09 13.38 15.31
CA VAL A 66 -3.49 12.22 14.64
C VAL A 66 -2.18 12.59 13.97
N ARG A 67 -2.15 13.67 13.19
CA ARG A 67 -0.91 14.13 12.55
C ARG A 67 0.13 14.48 13.61
N ASN A 68 -0.26 15.21 14.65
CA ASN A 68 0.62 15.56 15.76
C ASN A 68 1.12 14.33 16.55
N TRP A 69 0.30 13.30 16.71
CA TRP A 69 0.65 12.05 17.37
C TRP A 69 1.60 11.23 16.48
N PHE A 70 1.29 11.12 15.19
CA PHE A 70 2.12 10.46 14.19
C PHE A 70 3.52 11.11 14.12
N ASP A 71 3.58 12.44 14.06
CA ASP A 71 4.81 13.23 14.03
C ASP A 71 5.64 13.08 15.31
N ARG A 72 5.00 12.80 16.45
CA ARG A 72 5.67 12.55 17.74
C ARG A 72 6.14 11.12 17.92
N CYS A 73 5.44 10.16 17.33
CA CYS A 73 5.81 8.75 17.42
C CYS A 73 7.13 8.49 16.70
N ASP A 74 7.85 7.45 17.09
CA ASP A 74 9.11 7.06 16.42
C ASP A 74 8.92 6.74 14.92
N PHE A 75 7.66 6.60 14.45
CA PHE A 75 7.32 6.55 13.03
C PHE A 75 7.83 7.76 12.24
N SER A 76 7.86 8.96 12.83
CA SER A 76 8.40 10.16 12.19
C SER A 76 9.92 10.16 12.05
N ARG A 77 10.60 9.24 12.75
CA ARG A 77 12.05 8.97 12.61
C ARG A 77 12.34 7.86 11.60
N LEU A 78 11.32 7.21 11.04
CA LEU A 78 11.53 6.33 9.90
C LEU A 78 12.08 7.16 8.73
N PRO A 79 12.91 6.56 7.86
CA PRO A 79 13.40 7.26 6.68
C PRO A 79 12.23 7.80 5.86
N ASN A 80 12.03 9.13 5.82
CA ASN A 80 10.95 9.79 5.05
C ASN A 80 11.22 9.78 3.53
N ASN A 81 11.93 8.78 3.02
CA ASN A 81 12.47 8.73 1.67
C ASN A 81 12.55 7.29 1.16
N TYR A 82 11.52 6.49 1.45
CA TYR A 82 11.30 5.22 0.74
C TYR A 82 10.86 5.51 -0.69
N LEU A 83 11.11 4.57 -1.60
CA LEU A 83 10.57 4.70 -2.96
C LEU A 83 9.03 4.73 -2.92
N LEU A 84 8.42 3.91 -2.05
CA LEU A 84 6.97 3.90 -1.84
C LEU A 84 6.40 5.28 -1.48
N SER A 85 7.05 6.01 -0.57
CA SER A 85 6.57 7.34 -0.18
C SER A 85 6.64 8.32 -1.36
N HIS A 86 7.72 8.25 -2.14
CA HIS A 86 7.86 9.06 -3.35
C HIS A 86 6.76 8.76 -4.37
N LEU A 87 6.53 7.48 -4.70
CA LEU A 87 5.48 7.08 -5.64
C LEU A 87 4.10 7.61 -5.23
N ILE A 88 3.78 7.54 -3.94
CA ILE A 88 2.52 8.06 -3.40
C ILE A 88 2.45 9.60 -3.48
N GLU A 89 3.55 10.30 -3.15
CA GLU A 89 3.63 11.77 -3.19
C GLU A 89 3.55 12.33 -4.62
N THR A 90 4.08 11.60 -5.60
CA THR A 90 4.03 11.96 -7.02
C THR A 90 2.80 11.40 -7.74
N GLU A 91 1.85 10.81 -7.00
CA GLU A 91 0.59 10.26 -7.52
C GLU A 91 0.73 9.09 -8.52
N TYR A 92 1.88 8.42 -8.55
CA TYR A 92 2.04 7.16 -9.28
C TYR A 92 1.39 6.00 -8.53
N ASP A 93 0.78 5.04 -9.23
CA ASP A 93 0.28 3.83 -8.60
C ASP A 93 1.43 2.88 -8.28
N PRO A 94 1.71 2.56 -7.00
CA PRO A 94 2.77 1.61 -6.66
C PRO A 94 2.53 0.20 -7.26
N LYS A 95 1.28 -0.15 -7.57
CA LYS A 95 0.95 -1.42 -8.22
C LYS A 95 1.47 -1.46 -9.67
N GLU A 96 1.24 -0.40 -10.43
CA GLU A 96 1.74 -0.27 -11.80
C GLU A 96 3.27 -0.34 -11.84
N TYR A 97 3.96 0.29 -10.87
CA TYR A 97 5.42 0.19 -10.72
C TYR A 97 5.88 -1.27 -10.58
N VAL A 98 5.18 -2.07 -9.76
CA VAL A 98 5.50 -3.50 -9.58
C VAL A 98 5.17 -4.31 -10.83
N GLU A 99 4.06 -4.01 -11.51
CA GLU A 99 3.68 -4.68 -12.76
C GLU A 99 4.76 -4.49 -13.84
N TYR A 100 5.33 -3.29 -13.99
CA TYR A 100 6.45 -3.08 -14.92
C TYR A 100 7.71 -3.88 -14.55
N LEU A 101 8.02 -4.02 -13.25
CA LEU A 101 9.15 -4.87 -12.83
C LEU A 101 8.93 -6.34 -13.19
N GLU A 102 7.72 -6.85 -13.00
CA GLU A 102 7.35 -8.24 -13.29
C GLU A 102 7.34 -8.50 -14.81
N LEU A 103 6.83 -7.57 -15.60
CA LEU A 103 6.85 -7.65 -17.07
C LEU A 103 8.27 -7.66 -17.63
N ILE A 104 9.17 -6.85 -17.08
CA ILE A 104 10.60 -6.85 -17.46
C ILE A 104 11.23 -8.21 -17.10
N GLU A 105 11.01 -8.72 -15.89
CA GLU A 105 11.56 -10.02 -15.46
C GLU A 105 11.08 -11.17 -16.36
N GLU A 106 9.79 -11.21 -16.69
CA GLU A 106 9.22 -12.20 -17.62
C GLU A 106 9.82 -12.07 -19.03
N SER A 107 9.95 -10.84 -19.53
CA SER A 107 10.47 -10.58 -20.88
C SER A 107 11.97 -10.82 -21.00
N GLU A 108 12.75 -10.58 -19.94
CA GLU A 108 14.16 -10.94 -19.87
C GLU A 108 14.34 -12.46 -19.91
N TYR A 109 13.45 -13.22 -19.24
CA TYR A 109 13.43 -14.68 -19.33
C TYR A 109 13.10 -15.17 -20.74
N ASP A 110 12.06 -14.61 -21.36
CA ASP A 110 11.67 -14.98 -22.73
C ASP A 110 12.78 -14.64 -23.74
N LYS A 111 13.49 -13.52 -23.54
CA LYS A 111 14.66 -13.15 -24.34
C LYS A 111 15.79 -14.17 -24.18
N GLU A 112 16.15 -14.54 -22.95
CA GLU A 112 17.18 -15.56 -22.69
C GLU A 112 16.81 -16.91 -23.30
N TYR A 113 15.54 -17.32 -23.18
CA TYR A 113 15.03 -18.53 -23.79
C TYR A 113 15.15 -18.49 -25.33
N SER A 114 14.80 -17.36 -25.95
CA SER A 114 14.92 -17.15 -27.40
C SER A 114 16.35 -17.28 -27.91
N GLU A 115 17.31 -16.74 -27.15
CA GLU A 115 18.74 -16.83 -27.50
C GLU A 115 19.27 -18.28 -27.45
N LEU A 116 18.71 -19.11 -26.56
CA LEU A 116 19.04 -20.54 -26.46
C LEU A 116 18.32 -21.40 -27.51
N HIS A 117 17.20 -20.91 -28.05
CA HIS A 117 16.34 -21.61 -29.01
C HIS A 117 16.12 -20.81 -30.31
N PRO A 118 17.20 -20.43 -31.04
CA PRO A 118 17.11 -19.51 -32.18
C PRO A 118 16.34 -20.07 -33.40
N ASP A 119 16.05 -21.37 -33.42
CA ASP A 119 15.27 -22.02 -34.47
C ASP A 119 13.75 -21.96 -34.21
N GLU A 120 13.33 -21.57 -32.99
CA GLU A 120 11.92 -21.59 -32.54
C GLU A 120 11.27 -20.21 -32.50
N ILE A 121 12.07 -19.14 -32.46
CA ILE A 121 11.59 -17.76 -32.25
C ILE A 121 12.05 -16.86 -33.40
N ASP A 122 11.13 -16.08 -33.96
CA ASP A 122 11.42 -15.16 -35.06
C ASP A 122 12.25 -13.98 -34.55
N LYS A 123 13.20 -13.52 -35.36
CA LYS A 123 14.05 -12.37 -35.02
C LYS A 123 13.23 -11.11 -34.74
N GLU A 124 12.12 -10.94 -35.46
CA GLU A 124 11.19 -9.81 -35.25
C GLU A 124 10.54 -9.86 -33.85
N GLU A 125 10.26 -11.04 -33.31
CA GLU A 125 9.70 -11.22 -31.96
C GLU A 125 10.70 -10.82 -30.88
N GLY A 126 11.98 -11.17 -31.04
CA GLY A 126 13.05 -10.73 -30.13
C GLY A 126 13.28 -9.22 -30.13
N GLU A 127 13.17 -8.56 -31.29
CA GLU A 127 13.28 -7.09 -31.40
C GLU A 127 12.09 -6.38 -30.71
N LEU A 128 10.88 -6.95 -30.77
CA LEU A 128 9.71 -6.43 -30.05
C LEU A 128 9.87 -6.55 -28.53
N ILE A 129 10.35 -7.70 -28.03
CA ILE A 129 10.62 -7.92 -26.61
C ILE A 129 11.64 -6.90 -26.08
N GLU A 130 12.70 -6.63 -26.83
CA GLU A 130 13.71 -5.65 -26.43
C GLU A 130 13.14 -4.22 -26.37
N ALA A 131 12.30 -3.84 -27.33
CA ALA A 131 11.63 -2.54 -27.35
C ALA A 131 10.63 -2.37 -26.19
N ASP A 132 9.91 -3.44 -25.82
CA ASP A 132 8.99 -3.44 -24.67
C ASP A 132 9.76 -3.29 -23.34
N ILE A 133 10.85 -4.04 -23.17
CA ILE A 133 11.75 -3.91 -22.00
C ILE A 133 12.30 -2.48 -21.89
N GLU A 134 12.74 -1.87 -23.00
CA GLU A 134 13.23 -0.49 -23.01
C GLU A 134 12.13 0.48 -22.56
N THR A 135 10.93 0.34 -23.12
CA THR A 135 9.76 1.18 -22.79
C THR A 135 9.40 1.11 -21.31
N TRP A 136 9.34 -0.09 -20.72
CA TRP A 136 9.03 -0.24 -19.29
C TRP A 136 10.15 0.28 -18.39
N ASN A 137 11.42 0.11 -18.80
CA ASN A 137 12.55 0.70 -18.07
C ASN A 137 12.50 2.24 -18.08
N GLU A 138 12.13 2.85 -19.19
CA GLU A 138 11.90 4.31 -19.26
C GLU A 138 10.79 4.73 -18.29
N LYS A 139 9.67 3.99 -18.24
CA LYS A 139 8.59 4.25 -17.29
C LYS A 139 9.02 4.12 -15.83
N LEU A 140 9.74 3.06 -15.48
CA LEU A 140 10.28 2.92 -14.13
C LEU A 140 11.22 4.08 -13.78
N ASN A 141 12.04 4.55 -14.73
CA ASN A 141 12.93 5.68 -14.50
C ASN A 141 12.16 7.01 -14.34
N GLU A 142 11.10 7.22 -15.12
CA GLU A 142 10.16 8.34 -14.95
C GLU A 142 9.54 8.33 -13.54
N MET A 143 9.07 7.16 -13.08
CA MET A 143 8.46 6.99 -11.76
C MET A 143 9.44 7.18 -10.59
N LYS A 144 10.74 7.07 -10.83
CA LYS A 144 11.80 7.34 -9.84
C LYS A 144 12.36 8.76 -9.96
N ASP A 145 11.92 9.56 -10.94
CA ASP A 145 12.52 10.86 -11.19
C ASP A 145 12.34 11.81 -9.99
N GLY A 146 13.42 12.49 -9.62
CA GLY A 146 13.43 13.34 -8.42
C GLY A 146 13.44 12.58 -7.09
N TRP A 147 13.42 11.25 -7.08
CA TRP A 147 13.60 10.48 -5.84
C TRP A 147 15.07 10.47 -5.42
N HIS A 148 15.32 10.96 -4.20
CA HIS A 148 16.65 11.02 -3.61
C HIS A 148 16.67 10.30 -2.26
N PRO A 149 17.17 9.06 -2.20
CA PRO A 149 17.27 8.37 -0.93
C PRO A 149 18.34 9.03 -0.07
N GLY A 150 17.96 9.49 1.11
CA GLY A 150 18.87 10.05 2.13
C GLY A 150 19.57 8.97 2.95
N ARG A 151 19.65 7.74 2.43
CA ARG A 151 20.30 6.57 3.04
C ARG A 151 20.92 5.71 1.94
N ILE A 152 21.78 4.77 2.33
CA ILE A 152 22.22 3.71 1.42
C ILE A 152 20.99 2.89 1.05
N THR A 153 20.69 2.83 -0.25
CA THR A 153 19.50 2.17 -0.78
C THR A 153 19.79 0.74 -1.17
N ASP A 154 18.89 -0.14 -0.77
CA ASP A 154 18.82 -1.53 -1.21
C ASP A 154 17.52 -1.68 -2.01
N MET A 155 17.63 -1.69 -3.35
CA MET A 155 16.46 -1.66 -4.23
C MET A 155 15.58 -2.90 -4.05
N VAL A 156 16.16 -4.05 -3.70
CA VAL A 156 15.39 -5.27 -3.41
C VAL A 156 14.46 -5.01 -2.22
N LYS A 157 14.98 -4.40 -1.16
CA LYS A 157 14.16 -4.03 0.01
C LYS A 157 13.12 -2.97 -0.32
N GLU A 158 13.43 -1.98 -1.15
CA GLU A 158 12.42 -1.00 -1.58
C GLU A 158 11.27 -1.67 -2.34
N HIS A 159 11.58 -2.61 -3.24
CA HIS A 159 10.57 -3.38 -3.97
C HIS A 159 9.76 -4.28 -3.03
N GLU A 160 10.39 -4.94 -2.05
CA GLU A 160 9.71 -5.73 -1.03
C GLU A 160 8.71 -4.90 -0.22
N ILE A 161 9.10 -3.69 0.20
CA ILE A 161 8.24 -2.75 0.94
C ILE A 161 7.01 -2.37 0.09
N ILE A 162 7.21 -2.08 -1.20
CA ILE A 162 6.10 -1.75 -2.12
C ILE A 162 5.16 -2.95 -2.27
N LYS A 163 5.70 -4.15 -2.53
CA LYS A 163 4.93 -5.39 -2.68
C LYS A 163 4.14 -5.72 -1.41
N GLU A 164 4.75 -5.58 -0.23
CA GLU A 164 4.09 -5.79 1.06
C GLU A 164 2.96 -4.78 1.29
N TRP A 165 3.20 -3.50 0.96
CA TRP A 165 2.17 -2.46 1.06
C TRP A 165 0.97 -2.73 0.14
N ILE A 166 1.21 -3.13 -1.12
CA ILE A 166 0.14 -3.49 -2.07
C ILE A 166 -0.68 -4.65 -1.51
N LYS A 167 -0.01 -5.71 -1.05
CA LYS A 167 -0.66 -6.90 -0.47
C LYS A 167 -1.51 -6.54 0.75
N ASN A 168 -0.99 -5.72 1.65
CA ASN A 168 -1.71 -5.29 2.86
C ASN A 168 -2.91 -4.39 2.51
N LYS A 169 -2.75 -3.45 1.56
CA LYS A 169 -3.84 -2.64 1.00
C LYS A 169 -4.94 -3.52 0.42
N GLU A 170 -4.60 -4.47 -0.43
CA GLU A 170 -5.57 -5.38 -1.06
C GLU A 170 -6.26 -6.29 -0.05
N ASN A 171 -5.53 -6.82 0.94
CA ASN A 171 -6.12 -7.60 2.03
C ASN A 171 -7.11 -6.78 2.84
N LEU A 172 -6.72 -5.57 3.24
CA LEU A 172 -7.59 -4.66 3.97
C LEU A 172 -8.86 -4.34 3.15
N LEU A 173 -8.72 -3.90 1.90
CA LEU A 173 -9.88 -3.55 1.06
C LEU A 173 -10.78 -4.77 0.76
N SER A 174 -10.20 -5.97 0.67
CA SER A 174 -10.96 -7.21 0.48
C SER A 174 -11.54 -7.81 1.77
N GLY A 175 -11.27 -7.23 2.95
CA GLY A 175 -11.74 -7.71 4.26
C GLY A 175 -11.00 -8.95 4.76
N LYS A 176 -9.85 -9.28 4.16
CA LYS A 176 -8.94 -10.32 4.65
C LYS A 176 -8.08 -9.76 5.79
N LEU A 177 -7.44 -10.66 6.53
CA LEU A 177 -6.53 -10.31 7.61
C LEU A 177 -5.39 -9.41 7.08
N CYS A 178 -5.32 -8.18 7.60
CA CYS A 178 -4.23 -7.25 7.41
C CYS A 178 -3.34 -7.24 8.66
N LYS A 179 -2.03 -7.17 8.47
CA LYS A 179 -1.03 -7.14 9.55
C LYS A 179 -0.22 -5.85 9.49
#